data_AF-A0A8J4YIZ5-F1
#
_entry.id   AF-A0A8J4YIZ5-F1
#
_cell.length_a   1.000
_cell.length_b   1.000
_cell.length_c   1.000
_cell.angle_alpha   90.00
_cell.angle_beta   90.00
_cell.angle_gamma   90.00
#
_symmetry.space_group_name_H-M   'P 1'
#
loop_
_entity.id
_entity.type
_entity.pdbx_description
1 polymer ?
#
loop_
_entity_poly.entity_id
_entity_poly.type
_entity_poly.pdbx_seq_one_letter_code
_entity_poly.pdbx_strand_id
1 'polypeptide(L)'
;MRQLETSMRVDVVWDRYLDNSIKESTREKRGKGVRRKVAGQTKVPGNWPDFLRDPTNKVELFQFLSEKIVSTTFPDGKQVFATSGASVVCSGTDHSMPPCDHEEADTRIVVHLQDALESGCTTCLVRTVDTDVLVILIGKYHFLASKYPSADIWVAFGSGKNFLFLHINAICSTLGKEKSTALPVFHSFTGCDTTSSFFGKGKKSVWEAWGAYTEVTDAFNFIVEHPHAQITVDCQEFQMLERFTVVIYDKTSPLVSVNEARKELFCQKNRTMENIPQLNRPCCSTPSVHGTRLASGQPVTRPNNRHQLLKAAVGHWMQKQSPWFLSGARSLRQQRL
;
A
#
# COMPACT_ATOMS: atom_id res chain seq x y z
N MET A 1 10.45 -15.73 -20.09
CA MET A 1 9.27 -14.83 -20.05
C MET A 1 8.89 -14.51 -21.49
N ARG A 2 8.00 -15.29 -22.11
CA ARG A 2 7.60 -15.07 -23.52
C ARG A 2 6.85 -13.74 -23.71
N GLN A 3 6.20 -13.25 -22.65
CA GLN A 3 5.45 -11.98 -22.66
C GLN A 3 6.34 -10.76 -22.93
N LEU A 4 7.64 -10.84 -22.62
CA LEU A 4 8.59 -9.75 -22.88
C LEU A 4 9.04 -9.70 -24.33
N GLU A 5 8.86 -10.77 -25.11
CA GLU A 5 9.29 -10.83 -26.50
C GLU A 5 8.45 -9.86 -27.34
N THR A 6 7.13 -9.89 -27.15
CA THR A 6 6.15 -9.09 -27.91
C THR A 6 5.89 -7.70 -27.33
N SER A 7 6.41 -7.37 -26.15
CA SER A 7 6.22 -6.05 -25.56
C SER A 7 7.08 -5.01 -26.27
N MET A 8 6.51 -3.86 -26.62
CA MET A 8 7.27 -2.73 -27.18
C MET A 8 7.97 -1.90 -26.11
N ARG A 9 7.40 -1.87 -24.90
CA ARG A 9 7.93 -1.16 -23.74
C ARG A 9 8.06 -2.10 -22.54
N VAL A 10 9.16 -2.03 -21.81
CA VAL A 10 9.41 -2.85 -20.61
C VAL A 10 9.91 -1.96 -19.49
N ASP A 11 9.21 -1.96 -18.36
CA ASP A 11 9.57 -1.16 -17.19
C ASP A 11 10.00 -2.08 -16.05
N VAL A 12 11.18 -1.83 -15.49
CA VAL A 12 11.76 -2.56 -14.37
C VAL A 12 11.85 -1.63 -13.15
N VAL A 13 11.06 -1.94 -12.13
CA VAL A 13 10.85 -1.06 -10.99
C VAL A 13 11.40 -1.69 -9.72
N TRP A 14 12.21 -0.92 -8.99
CA TRP A 14 12.83 -1.32 -7.73
C TRP A 14 12.30 -0.49 -6.57
N ASP A 15 12.59 -0.92 -5.34
CA ASP A 15 12.44 -0.02 -4.18
C ASP A 15 13.56 1.03 -4.19
N ARG A 16 13.29 2.14 -3.51
CA ARG A 16 14.29 3.09 -3.05
C ARG A 16 14.47 2.93 -1.54
N TYR A 17 15.70 3.04 -1.07
CA TYR A 17 16.02 2.98 0.36
C TYR A 17 16.42 4.38 0.81
N LEU A 18 15.62 4.96 1.71
CA LEU A 18 15.82 6.28 2.29
C LEU A 18 16.22 6.15 3.76
N ASP A 19 17.14 7.00 4.18
CA ASP A 19 17.50 7.16 5.60
C ASP A 19 16.35 7.89 6.32
N ASN A 20 16.11 7.56 7.60
CA ASN A 20 15.05 8.11 8.43
C ASN A 20 13.62 7.88 7.88
N SER A 21 13.43 6.87 7.03
CA SER A 21 12.11 6.51 6.53
C SER A 21 11.30 5.73 7.56
N ILE A 22 9.97 5.77 7.46
CA ILE A 22 9.10 4.94 8.33
C ILE A 22 9.45 3.44 8.20
N LYS A 23 9.88 3.00 7.02
CA LYS A 23 10.29 1.61 6.77
C LYS A 23 11.63 1.25 7.40
N GLU A 24 12.48 2.22 7.73
CA GLU A 24 13.76 1.96 8.38
C GLU A 24 13.58 1.22 9.71
N SER A 25 12.69 1.70 10.57
CA SER A 25 12.37 1.04 11.86
C SER A 25 11.92 -0.42 11.70
N THR A 26 11.26 -0.75 10.58
CA THR A 26 10.83 -2.12 10.27
C THR A 26 12.01 -2.96 9.77
N ARG A 27 12.96 -2.35 9.06
CA ARG A 27 14.20 -2.99 8.59
C ARG A 27 15.14 -3.27 9.76
N GLU A 28 15.31 -2.35 10.70
CA GLU A 28 16.14 -2.55 11.90
C GLU A 28 15.69 -3.76 12.71
N LYS A 29 14.38 -3.96 12.86
CA LYS A 29 13.80 -5.14 13.55
C LYS A 29 14.14 -6.46 12.86
N ARG A 30 14.48 -6.45 11.56
CA ARG A 30 14.85 -7.67 10.80
C ARG A 30 16.31 -8.08 11.03
N GLY A 31 17.07 -7.29 11.81
CA GLY A 31 18.46 -7.55 12.16
C GLY A 31 19.44 -6.94 11.17
N LYS A 32 20.73 -6.98 11.53
CA LYS A 32 21.83 -6.50 10.67
C LYS A 32 22.21 -7.57 9.67
N GLY A 33 22.44 -7.15 8.42
CA GLY A 33 23.00 -7.99 7.37
C GLY A 33 24.52 -7.85 7.25
N VAL A 34 25.11 -8.65 6.37
CA VAL A 34 26.53 -8.53 6.01
C VAL A 34 26.68 -7.62 4.80
N ARG A 35 27.44 -6.54 4.99
CA ARG A 35 27.80 -5.61 3.92
C ARG A 35 28.69 -6.29 2.88
N ARG A 36 28.33 -6.19 1.60
CA ARG A 36 29.11 -6.73 0.48
C ARG A 36 28.95 -5.84 -0.77
N LYS A 37 30.06 -5.28 -1.24
CA LYS A 37 30.07 -4.41 -2.42
C LYS A 37 29.52 -5.11 -3.67
N VAL A 38 28.55 -4.50 -4.35
CA VAL A 38 28.01 -5.02 -5.62
C VAL A 38 28.78 -4.42 -6.79
N ALA A 39 29.39 -5.28 -7.60
CA ALA A 39 30.10 -4.92 -8.83
C ALA A 39 30.13 -6.13 -9.77
N GLY A 40 30.42 -5.92 -11.05
CA GLY A 40 30.36 -6.97 -12.08
C GLY A 40 31.31 -8.16 -11.83
N GLN A 41 32.43 -7.93 -11.15
CA GLN A 41 33.40 -8.97 -10.79
C GLN A 41 33.14 -9.58 -9.40
N THR A 42 32.21 -9.03 -8.61
CA THR A 42 31.91 -9.56 -7.28
C THR A 42 31.20 -10.91 -7.40
N LYS A 43 31.71 -11.93 -6.72
CA LYS A 43 31.02 -13.23 -6.61
C LYS A 43 29.60 -13.04 -6.06
N VAL A 44 28.64 -13.78 -6.60
CA VAL A 44 27.25 -13.77 -6.13
C VAL A 44 27.18 -14.18 -4.65
N PRO A 45 26.37 -13.51 -3.81
CA PRO A 45 26.20 -13.89 -2.41
C PRO A 45 25.62 -15.30 -2.27
N GLY A 46 26.25 -16.12 -1.41
CA GLY A 46 25.75 -17.46 -1.09
C GLY A 46 24.58 -17.46 -0.10
N ASN A 47 24.52 -16.45 0.78
CA ASN A 47 23.44 -16.26 1.75
C ASN A 47 22.66 -14.98 1.38
N TRP A 48 21.67 -15.13 0.50
CA TRP A 48 20.80 -14.03 0.07
C TRP A 48 20.00 -13.39 1.21
N PRO A 49 19.39 -14.13 2.15
CA PRO A 49 18.69 -13.53 3.27
C PRO A 49 19.53 -12.54 4.07
N ASP A 50 20.80 -12.89 4.34
CA ASP A 50 21.70 -12.04 5.11
C ASP A 50 22.22 -10.84 4.30
N PHE A 51 22.55 -11.06 3.03
CA PHE A 51 22.91 -9.99 2.09
C PHE A 51 21.79 -8.94 1.94
N LEU A 52 20.53 -9.39 1.84
CA LEU A 52 19.34 -8.55 1.67
C LEU A 52 18.85 -7.91 2.99
N ARG A 53 19.53 -8.11 4.13
CA ARG A 53 19.23 -7.34 5.34
C ARG A 53 19.95 -6.00 5.38
N ASP A 54 21.08 -5.89 4.69
CA ASP A 54 21.81 -4.63 4.55
C ASP A 54 21.17 -3.75 3.45
N PRO A 55 20.71 -2.53 3.76
CA PRO A 55 20.05 -1.67 2.78
C PRO A 55 21.02 -1.15 1.71
N THR A 56 22.29 -0.90 2.06
CA THR A 56 23.30 -0.43 1.11
C THR A 56 23.56 -1.47 0.02
N ASN A 57 23.59 -2.76 0.37
CA ASN A 57 23.67 -3.85 -0.60
C ASN A 57 22.54 -3.81 -1.63
N LYS A 58 21.32 -3.45 -1.22
CA LYS A 58 20.17 -3.37 -2.13
C LYS A 58 20.25 -2.15 -3.03
N VAL A 59 20.64 -1.00 -2.48
CA VAL A 59 20.86 0.23 -3.27
C VAL A 59 21.88 -0.04 -4.37
N GLU A 60 23.04 -0.60 -4.01
CA GLU A 60 24.08 -0.94 -5.00
C GLU A 60 23.62 -2.01 -5.98
N LEU A 61 22.87 -3.02 -5.52
CA LEU A 61 22.34 -4.06 -6.40
C LEU A 61 21.38 -3.47 -7.45
N PHE A 62 20.44 -2.65 -7.03
CA PHE A 62 19.45 -2.06 -7.94
C PHE A 62 20.09 -1.07 -8.91
N GLN A 63 21.03 -0.25 -8.45
CA GLN A 63 21.81 0.60 -9.32
C GLN A 63 22.58 -0.21 -10.36
N PHE A 64 23.34 -1.23 -9.93
CA PHE A 64 24.10 -2.10 -10.83
C PHE A 64 23.20 -2.80 -11.86
N LEU A 65 22.04 -3.32 -11.44
CA LEU A 65 21.10 -3.96 -12.35
C LEU A 65 20.52 -2.97 -13.36
N SER A 66 20.11 -1.78 -12.92
CA SER A 66 19.57 -0.75 -13.81
C SER A 66 20.58 -0.29 -14.84
N GLU A 67 21.84 -0.06 -14.42
CA GLU A 67 22.95 0.26 -15.33
C GLU A 67 23.16 -0.83 -16.38
N LYS A 68 23.15 -2.11 -15.97
CA LYS A 68 23.30 -3.24 -16.89
C LYS A 68 22.11 -3.42 -17.83
N ILE A 69 20.90 -3.17 -17.34
CA ILE A 69 19.69 -3.23 -18.17
C ILE A 69 19.80 -2.20 -19.28
N VAL A 70 20.07 -0.92 -18.97
CA VAL A 70 20.12 0.12 -20.01
C VAL A 70 21.34 0.01 -20.93
N SER A 71 22.45 -0.58 -20.45
CA SER A 71 23.62 -0.85 -21.29
C SER A 71 23.46 -2.06 -22.22
N THR A 72 22.37 -2.82 -22.07
CA THR A 72 22.10 -3.99 -22.92
C THR A 72 21.46 -3.54 -24.23
N THR A 73 21.89 -4.13 -25.33
CA THR A 73 21.24 -3.93 -26.64
C THR A 73 19.96 -4.74 -26.70
N PHE A 74 18.84 -4.07 -26.92
CA PHE A 74 17.53 -4.68 -27.13
C PHE A 74 17.19 -4.69 -28.64
N PRO A 75 16.26 -5.56 -29.08
CA PRO A 75 15.74 -5.52 -30.44
C PRO A 75 15.21 -4.13 -30.82
N ASP A 76 15.31 -3.78 -32.09
CA ASP A 76 14.90 -2.46 -32.60
C ASP A 76 13.44 -2.12 -32.23
N GLY A 77 13.24 -0.86 -31.82
CA GLY A 77 11.93 -0.36 -31.39
C GLY A 77 11.51 -0.77 -29.97
N LYS A 78 12.27 -1.63 -29.27
CA LYS A 78 12.00 -1.98 -27.87
C LYS A 78 12.53 -0.90 -26.93
N GLN A 79 11.62 -0.30 -26.17
CA GLN A 79 11.92 0.69 -25.15
C GLN A 79 12.04 0.02 -23.79
N VAL A 80 13.08 0.35 -23.04
CA VAL A 80 13.28 -0.20 -21.69
C VAL A 80 13.49 0.94 -20.71
N PHE A 81 12.72 0.92 -19.63
CA PHE A 81 12.85 1.85 -18.50
C PHE A 81 13.23 1.07 -17.26
N ALA A 82 14.16 1.60 -16.47
CA ALA A 82 14.51 1.03 -15.19
C ALA A 82 14.67 2.13 -14.16
N THR A 83 14.10 1.92 -12.97
CA THR A 83 14.33 2.87 -11.89
C THR A 83 15.78 2.80 -11.38
N SER A 84 16.37 3.92 -10.99
CA SER A 84 17.69 3.96 -10.34
C SER A 84 17.70 5.05 -9.28
N GLY A 85 17.58 4.65 -8.01
CA GLY A 85 17.30 5.59 -6.93
C GLY A 85 15.97 6.33 -7.18
N ALA A 86 16.01 7.67 -7.18
CA ALA A 86 14.85 8.51 -7.52
C ALA A 86 14.69 8.74 -9.03
N SER A 87 15.70 8.44 -9.84
CA SER A 87 15.68 8.67 -11.29
C SER A 87 15.14 7.46 -12.04
N VAL A 88 14.82 7.66 -13.31
CA VAL A 88 14.49 6.61 -14.26
C VAL A 88 15.53 6.66 -15.36
N VAL A 89 16.20 5.54 -15.61
CA VAL A 89 17.12 5.38 -16.75
C VAL A 89 16.39 4.64 -17.85
N CYS A 90 16.69 4.96 -19.11
CA CYS A 90 16.04 4.34 -20.26
C CYS A 90 17.03 3.93 -21.36
N SER A 91 16.57 3.04 -22.24
CA SER A 91 17.27 2.60 -23.44
C SER A 91 16.27 2.37 -24.58
N GLY A 92 16.69 2.65 -25.82
CA GLY A 92 15.86 2.46 -27.02
C GLY A 92 14.77 3.51 -27.23
N THR A 93 14.86 4.69 -26.62
CA THR A 93 13.86 5.77 -26.72
C THR A 93 14.44 7.15 -26.41
N ASP A 94 13.86 8.19 -27.01
CA ASP A 94 14.11 9.60 -26.66
C ASP A 94 13.15 10.12 -25.58
N HIS A 95 12.11 9.33 -25.22
CA HIS A 95 11.17 9.69 -24.15
C HIS A 95 11.86 9.64 -22.80
N SER A 96 11.86 10.77 -22.09
CA SER A 96 12.38 10.86 -20.73
C SER A 96 11.23 10.90 -19.73
N MET A 97 11.11 9.84 -18.93
CA MET A 97 10.18 9.80 -17.81
C MET A 97 10.69 10.70 -16.65
N PRO A 98 9.82 11.49 -16.00
CA PRO A 98 10.20 12.26 -14.81
C PRO A 98 10.76 11.36 -13.68
N PRO A 99 11.52 11.93 -12.73
CA PRO A 99 11.96 11.20 -11.54
C PRO A 99 10.79 10.53 -10.81
N CYS A 100 10.98 9.28 -10.40
CA CYS A 100 10.04 8.50 -9.62
C CYS A 100 10.60 8.33 -8.21
N ASP A 101 10.26 9.28 -7.33
CA ASP A 101 10.88 9.50 -6.03
C ASP A 101 10.28 8.70 -4.87
N HIS A 102 9.15 8.00 -5.11
CA HIS A 102 8.50 7.14 -4.12
C HIS A 102 9.46 6.08 -3.58
N GLU A 103 9.28 5.70 -2.31
CA GLU A 103 10.16 4.74 -1.63
C GLU A 103 9.92 3.29 -2.12
N GLU A 104 8.70 2.90 -2.43
CA GLU A 104 8.32 1.49 -2.59
C GLU A 104 7.95 1.15 -4.03
N ALA A 105 8.43 0.01 -4.53
CA ALA A 105 8.20 -0.43 -5.91
C ALA A 105 6.71 -0.55 -6.26
N ASP A 106 5.87 -0.88 -5.29
CA ASP A 106 4.43 -1.07 -5.46
C ASP A 106 3.71 0.16 -6.01
N THR A 107 4.03 1.34 -5.47
CA THR A 107 3.49 2.63 -5.91
C THR A 107 4.20 3.13 -7.16
N ARG A 108 5.51 2.90 -7.27
CA ARG A 108 6.31 3.29 -8.43
C ARG A 108 5.83 2.60 -9.71
N ILE A 109 5.44 1.32 -9.62
CA ILE A 109 4.86 0.57 -10.74
C ILE A 109 3.66 1.31 -11.33
N VAL A 110 2.82 1.94 -10.50
CA VAL A 110 1.64 2.67 -10.97
C VAL A 110 2.03 3.98 -11.66
N VAL A 111 3.11 4.65 -11.22
CA VAL A 111 3.66 5.83 -11.92
C VAL A 111 4.19 5.43 -13.30
N HIS A 112 4.94 4.33 -13.39
CA HIS A 112 5.43 3.78 -14.66
C HIS A 112 4.28 3.36 -15.59
N LEU A 113 3.25 2.72 -15.04
CA LEU A 113 2.04 2.37 -15.80
C LEU A 113 1.38 3.62 -16.38
N GLN A 114 1.23 4.68 -15.59
CA GLN A 114 0.64 5.92 -16.07
C GLN A 114 1.48 6.54 -17.20
N ASP A 115 2.80 6.63 -17.04
CA ASP A 115 3.69 7.16 -18.08
C ASP A 115 3.62 6.32 -19.38
N ALA A 116 3.50 4.99 -19.26
CA ALA A 116 3.27 4.12 -20.42
C ALA A 116 1.95 4.43 -21.14
N LEU A 117 0.87 4.65 -20.40
CA LEU A 117 -0.43 5.05 -20.96
C LEU A 117 -0.37 6.45 -21.59
N GLU A 118 0.33 7.41 -20.98
CA GLU A 118 0.60 8.75 -21.54
C GLU A 118 1.39 8.68 -22.85
N SER A 119 2.30 7.72 -22.95
CA SER A 119 3.09 7.44 -24.15
C SER A 119 2.29 6.69 -25.24
N GLY A 120 0.99 6.46 -25.04
CA GLY A 120 0.10 5.82 -26.01
C GLY A 120 0.01 4.30 -25.91
N CYS A 121 0.58 3.67 -24.88
CA CYS A 121 0.33 2.25 -24.64
C CYS A 121 -1.14 2.04 -24.27
N THR A 122 -1.79 1.05 -24.87
CA THR A 122 -3.18 0.69 -24.58
C THR A 122 -3.25 -0.55 -23.71
N THR A 123 -2.53 -1.61 -24.06
CA THR A 123 -2.48 -2.85 -23.28
C THR A 123 -1.24 -2.89 -22.40
N CYS A 124 -1.45 -2.95 -21.08
CA CYS A 124 -0.36 -2.98 -20.10
C CYS A 124 -0.46 -4.22 -19.20
N LEU A 125 0.66 -4.92 -19.03
CA LEU A 125 0.76 -6.08 -18.14
C LEU A 125 1.70 -5.78 -16.97
N VAL A 126 1.16 -5.75 -15.76
CA VAL A 126 1.93 -5.59 -14.52
C VAL A 126 2.25 -6.96 -13.95
N ARG A 127 3.55 -7.26 -13.77
CA ARG A 127 4.00 -8.50 -13.13
C ARG A 127 4.30 -8.25 -11.65
N THR A 128 3.59 -8.95 -10.76
CA THR A 128 3.84 -8.84 -9.31
C THR A 128 3.47 -10.13 -8.57
N VAL A 129 4.05 -10.30 -7.38
CA VAL A 129 3.61 -11.29 -6.38
C VAL A 129 3.01 -10.63 -5.15
N ASP A 130 3.05 -9.29 -5.11
CA ASP A 130 2.61 -8.47 -4.00
C ASP A 130 1.17 -8.03 -4.18
N THR A 131 0.36 -8.24 -3.14
CA THR A 131 -1.07 -7.88 -3.14
C THR A 131 -1.26 -6.37 -3.07
N ASP A 132 -0.32 -5.63 -2.50
CA ASP A 132 -0.42 -4.18 -2.36
C ASP A 132 -0.47 -3.49 -3.73
N VAL A 133 0.29 -4.00 -4.72
CA VAL A 133 0.22 -3.54 -6.11
C VAL A 133 -1.20 -3.70 -6.69
N LEU A 134 -1.83 -4.86 -6.46
CA LEU A 134 -3.18 -5.12 -6.96
C LEU A 134 -4.20 -4.17 -6.33
N VAL A 135 -4.10 -3.96 -5.01
CA VAL A 135 -4.99 -3.06 -4.26
C VAL A 135 -4.84 -1.61 -4.75
N ILE A 136 -3.60 -1.13 -4.94
CA ILE A 136 -3.34 0.22 -5.43
C ILE A 136 -3.87 0.38 -6.86
N LEU A 137 -3.65 -0.59 -7.75
CA LEU A 137 -4.14 -0.55 -9.12
C LEU A 137 -5.67 -0.49 -9.19
N ILE A 138 -6.37 -1.32 -8.42
CA ILE A 138 -7.84 -1.27 -8.35
C ILE A 138 -8.31 0.09 -7.83
N GLY A 139 -7.67 0.63 -6.79
CA GLY A 139 -7.99 1.95 -6.25
C GLY A 139 -7.78 3.11 -7.22
N LYS A 140 -6.79 3.00 -8.13
CA LYS A 140 -6.48 4.04 -9.13
C LYS A 140 -7.11 3.80 -10.50
N TYR A 141 -7.68 2.63 -10.75
CA TYR A 141 -8.20 2.25 -12.06
C TYR A 141 -9.18 3.28 -12.62
N HIS A 142 -10.18 3.73 -11.86
CA HIS A 142 -11.18 4.68 -12.38
C HIS A 142 -10.59 6.05 -12.72
N PHE A 143 -9.54 6.48 -12.01
CA PHE A 143 -8.79 7.68 -12.37
C PHE A 143 -8.04 7.46 -13.70
N LEU A 144 -7.32 6.35 -13.83
CA LEU A 144 -6.61 6.01 -15.05
C LEU A 144 -7.57 5.87 -16.25
N ALA A 145 -8.66 5.12 -16.10
CA ALA A 145 -9.66 4.92 -17.14
C ALA A 145 -10.34 6.24 -17.57
N SER A 146 -10.50 7.20 -16.65
CA SER A 146 -11.03 8.52 -17.01
C SER A 146 -10.09 9.34 -17.90
N LYS A 147 -8.78 9.16 -17.74
CA LYS A 147 -7.74 9.87 -18.50
C LYS A 147 -7.31 9.10 -19.76
N TYR A 148 -7.37 7.78 -19.71
CA TYR A 148 -7.00 6.84 -20.79
C TYR A 148 -8.12 5.81 -20.99
N PRO A 149 -9.21 6.15 -21.70
CA PRO A 149 -10.37 5.27 -21.84
C PRO A 149 -10.07 3.94 -22.56
N SER A 150 -9.03 3.91 -23.39
CA SER A 150 -8.59 2.72 -24.12
C SER A 150 -7.62 1.83 -23.34
N ALA A 151 -7.34 2.15 -22.07
CA ALA A 151 -6.40 1.38 -21.25
C ALA A 151 -6.97 -0.01 -20.93
N ASP A 152 -6.21 -1.04 -21.26
CA ASP A 152 -6.49 -2.45 -20.99
C ASP A 152 -5.41 -3.00 -20.05
N ILE A 153 -5.73 -3.06 -18.76
CA ILE A 153 -4.75 -3.30 -17.70
C ILE A 153 -4.90 -4.73 -17.16
N TRP A 154 -3.79 -5.45 -17.20
CA TRP A 154 -3.67 -6.82 -16.72
C TRP A 154 -2.64 -6.92 -15.60
N VAL A 155 -2.87 -7.84 -14.66
CA VAL A 155 -1.87 -8.22 -13.65
C VAL A 155 -1.55 -9.69 -13.77
N ALA A 156 -0.29 -10.02 -14.05
CA ALA A 156 0.27 -11.35 -13.89
C ALA A 156 0.66 -11.53 -12.41
N PHE A 157 -0.24 -12.13 -11.62
CA PHE A 157 -0.13 -12.26 -10.18
C PHE A 157 0.40 -13.64 -9.75
N GLY A 158 1.19 -13.70 -8.67
CA GLY A 158 1.58 -14.95 -8.01
C GLY A 158 2.76 -15.69 -8.67
N SER A 159 3.06 -16.91 -8.21
CA SER A 159 4.23 -17.69 -8.63
C SER A 159 3.90 -19.19 -8.73
N GLY A 160 4.62 -19.89 -9.61
CA GLY A 160 4.47 -21.34 -9.79
C GLY A 160 3.03 -21.76 -10.11
N LYS A 161 2.49 -22.68 -9.31
CA LYS A 161 1.12 -23.20 -9.46
C LYS A 161 0.02 -22.18 -9.17
N ASN A 162 0.35 -21.10 -8.44
CA ASN A 162 -0.59 -20.05 -8.05
C ASN A 162 -0.48 -18.81 -8.96
N PHE A 163 0.03 -18.98 -10.18
CA PHE A 163 0.16 -17.90 -11.14
C PHE A 163 -1.18 -17.66 -11.86
N LEU A 164 -1.64 -16.42 -11.88
CA LEU A 164 -2.94 -16.03 -12.44
C LEU A 164 -2.81 -14.71 -13.21
N PHE A 165 -3.54 -14.60 -14.32
CA PHE A 165 -3.78 -13.32 -14.98
C PHE A 165 -5.10 -12.73 -14.50
N LEU A 166 -5.04 -11.52 -13.97
CA LEU A 166 -6.18 -10.75 -13.50
C LEU A 166 -6.42 -9.59 -14.45
N HIS A 167 -7.64 -9.50 -14.99
CA HIS A 167 -8.07 -8.36 -15.79
C HIS A 167 -8.61 -7.28 -14.87
N ILE A 168 -7.87 -6.18 -14.70
CA ILE A 168 -8.22 -5.13 -13.73
C ILE A 168 -9.50 -4.41 -14.15
N ASN A 169 -9.69 -4.20 -15.44
CA ASN A 169 -10.88 -3.55 -15.97
C ASN A 169 -12.14 -4.33 -15.57
N ALA A 170 -12.19 -5.64 -15.82
CA ALA A 170 -13.34 -6.47 -15.46
C ALA A 170 -13.59 -6.52 -13.93
N ILE A 171 -12.52 -6.56 -13.13
CA ILE A 171 -12.62 -6.54 -11.66
C ILE A 171 -13.25 -5.23 -11.20
N CYS A 172 -12.76 -4.09 -11.67
CA CYS A 172 -13.28 -2.77 -11.30
C CYS A 172 -14.69 -2.53 -11.83
N SER A 173 -15.02 -3.00 -13.04
CA SER A 173 -16.38 -2.98 -13.55
C SER A 173 -17.35 -3.76 -12.67
N THR A 174 -16.92 -4.89 -12.11
CA THR A 174 -17.74 -5.71 -11.18
C THR A 174 -17.84 -5.08 -9.80
N LEU A 175 -16.76 -4.48 -9.30
CA LEU A 175 -16.74 -3.84 -7.98
C LEU A 175 -17.49 -2.51 -7.94
N GLY A 176 -17.54 -1.78 -9.06
CA GLY A 176 -18.03 -0.41 -9.12
C GLY A 176 -16.99 0.62 -8.68
N LYS A 177 -17.24 1.89 -9.00
CA LYS A 177 -16.30 2.99 -8.80
C LYS A 177 -16.03 3.25 -7.33
N GLU A 178 -17.08 3.32 -6.53
CA GLU A 178 -17.05 3.67 -5.12
C GLU A 178 -16.27 2.63 -4.33
N LYS A 179 -16.56 1.35 -4.56
CA LYS A 179 -15.91 0.24 -3.84
C LYS A 179 -14.47 0.02 -4.28
N SER A 180 -14.17 0.19 -5.57
CA SER A 180 -12.80 0.14 -6.08
C SER A 180 -11.96 1.24 -5.47
N THR A 181 -12.48 2.48 -5.45
CA THR A 181 -11.79 3.65 -4.89
C THR A 181 -11.54 3.50 -3.39
N ALA A 182 -12.51 2.97 -2.64
CA ALA A 182 -12.40 2.71 -1.20
C ALA A 182 -11.46 1.55 -0.83
N LEU A 183 -11.11 0.67 -1.77
CA LEU A 183 -10.38 -0.58 -1.48
C LEU A 183 -9.03 -0.39 -0.77
N PRO A 184 -8.19 0.61 -1.09
CA PRO A 184 -6.94 0.81 -0.37
C PRO A 184 -7.12 1.23 1.09
N VAL A 185 -8.15 2.03 1.38
CA VAL A 185 -8.51 2.37 2.76
C VAL A 185 -9.02 1.16 3.49
N PHE A 186 -9.88 0.35 2.87
CA PHE A 186 -10.31 -0.92 3.43
C PHE A 186 -9.11 -1.85 3.74
N HIS A 187 -8.16 -1.97 2.81
CA HIS A 187 -6.98 -2.82 2.98
C HIS A 187 -6.14 -2.38 4.17
N SER A 188 -5.86 -1.08 4.30
CA SER A 188 -5.13 -0.52 5.44
C SER A 188 -5.92 -0.58 6.76
N PHE A 189 -7.24 -0.36 6.73
CA PHE A 189 -8.11 -0.44 7.91
C PHE A 189 -8.18 -1.86 8.50
N THR A 190 -8.15 -2.87 7.63
CA THR A 190 -8.30 -4.29 8.02
C THR A 190 -6.99 -5.00 8.32
N GLY A 191 -5.86 -4.29 8.18
CA GLY A 191 -4.51 -4.79 8.43
C GLY A 191 -3.69 -4.92 7.15
N CYS A 192 -2.55 -4.23 7.10
CA CYS A 192 -1.51 -4.33 6.07
C CYS A 192 -0.13 -4.31 6.74
N ASP A 193 0.95 -4.15 5.98
CA ASP A 193 2.32 -4.12 6.52
C ASP A 193 2.53 -3.11 7.66
N THR A 194 1.77 -2.01 7.67
CA THR A 194 1.88 -0.93 8.66
C THR A 194 0.76 -0.93 9.69
N THR A 195 -0.27 -1.77 9.54
CA THR A 195 -1.45 -1.77 10.42
C THR A 195 -1.80 -3.18 10.89
N SER A 196 -2.15 -3.33 12.16
CA SER A 196 -2.52 -4.65 12.69
C SER A 196 -3.88 -5.11 12.14
N SER A 197 -4.03 -6.41 11.91
CA SER A 197 -5.32 -7.01 11.55
C SER A 197 -6.29 -7.06 12.74
N PHE A 198 -7.59 -7.27 12.46
CA PHE A 198 -8.58 -7.53 13.52
C PHE A 198 -8.39 -8.96 14.06
N PHE A 199 -8.26 -9.10 15.38
CA PHE A 199 -8.02 -10.41 16.00
C PHE A 199 -9.15 -11.39 15.65
N GLY A 200 -8.79 -12.61 15.21
CA GLY A 200 -9.74 -13.64 14.82
C GLY A 200 -10.55 -13.32 13.56
N LYS A 201 -10.21 -12.26 12.80
CA LYS A 201 -10.96 -11.82 11.62
C LYS A 201 -10.07 -11.77 10.38
N GLY A 202 -10.26 -12.73 9.49
CA GLY A 202 -9.58 -12.76 8.19
C GLY A 202 -10.20 -11.78 7.18
N LYS A 203 -9.43 -11.33 6.18
CA LYS A 203 -9.90 -10.38 5.15
C LYS A 203 -11.19 -10.80 4.44
N LYS A 204 -11.38 -12.11 4.18
CA LYS A 204 -12.65 -12.64 3.63
C LYS A 204 -13.85 -12.33 4.52
N SER A 205 -13.73 -12.58 5.84
CA SER A 205 -14.83 -12.32 6.77
C SER A 205 -15.16 -10.84 6.89
N VAL A 206 -14.15 -9.96 6.81
CA VAL A 206 -14.33 -8.51 6.85
C VAL A 206 -14.89 -7.98 5.52
N TRP A 207 -14.53 -8.60 4.39
CA TRP A 207 -15.12 -8.31 3.09
C TRP A 207 -16.62 -8.61 3.06
N GLU A 208 -17.03 -9.75 3.62
CA GLU A 208 -18.44 -10.08 3.77
C GLU A 208 -19.16 -9.11 4.72
N ALA A 209 -18.50 -8.65 5.78
CA ALA A 209 -19.04 -7.61 6.65
C ALA A 209 -19.24 -6.28 5.89
N TRP A 210 -18.33 -5.93 4.98
CA TRP A 210 -18.48 -4.74 4.13
C TRP A 210 -19.65 -4.90 3.14
N GLY A 211 -19.88 -6.12 2.65
CA GLY A 211 -21.09 -6.42 1.88
C GLY A 211 -22.39 -6.30 2.70
N ALA A 212 -22.35 -6.48 4.02
CA ALA A 212 -23.51 -6.37 4.90
C ALA A 212 -23.75 -4.93 5.41
N TYR A 213 -22.75 -4.07 5.39
CA TYR A 213 -22.83 -2.66 5.77
C TYR A 213 -22.09 -1.81 4.74
N THR A 214 -22.79 -1.44 3.68
CA THR A 214 -22.22 -0.77 2.50
C THR A 214 -21.95 0.71 2.74
N GLU A 215 -22.63 1.34 3.70
CA GLU A 215 -22.53 2.76 4.06
C GLU A 215 -21.12 3.15 4.52
N VAL A 216 -20.34 2.21 5.06
CA VAL A 216 -18.92 2.47 5.39
C VAL A 216 -18.08 2.87 4.16
N THR A 217 -18.54 2.56 2.95
CA THR A 217 -17.88 2.96 1.70
C THR A 217 -17.75 4.49 1.62
N ASP A 218 -18.72 5.24 2.13
CA ASP A 218 -18.70 6.70 2.12
C ASP A 218 -17.59 7.23 3.03
N ALA A 219 -17.44 6.65 4.23
CA ALA A 219 -16.32 6.97 5.13
C ALA A 219 -14.97 6.65 4.50
N PHE A 220 -14.86 5.50 3.81
CA PHE A 220 -13.63 5.14 3.11
C PHE A 220 -13.31 6.08 1.95
N ASN A 221 -14.29 6.47 1.14
CA ASN A 221 -14.08 7.42 0.05
C ASN A 221 -13.77 8.83 0.56
N PHE A 222 -14.41 9.28 1.64
CA PHE A 222 -14.06 10.54 2.30
C PHE A 222 -12.57 10.58 2.69
N ILE A 223 -12.06 9.48 3.24
CA ILE A 223 -10.64 9.31 3.57
C ILE A 223 -9.76 9.39 2.32
N VAL A 224 -10.15 8.75 1.22
CA VAL A 224 -9.39 8.78 -0.04
C VAL A 224 -9.27 10.20 -0.58
N GLU A 225 -10.37 10.96 -0.53
CA GLU A 225 -10.42 12.35 -0.99
C GLU A 225 -9.69 13.31 -0.05
N HIS A 226 -9.68 12.99 1.26
CA HIS A 226 -9.13 13.84 2.31
C HIS A 226 -8.09 13.09 3.16
N PRO A 227 -6.96 12.64 2.59
CA PRO A 227 -5.97 11.78 3.25
C PRO A 227 -5.32 12.40 4.50
N HIS A 228 -5.38 13.73 4.62
CA HIS A 228 -4.80 14.49 5.74
C HIS A 228 -5.86 15.08 6.69
N ALA A 229 -7.15 14.90 6.38
CA ALA A 229 -8.22 15.35 7.25
C ALA A 229 -8.22 14.58 8.57
N GLN A 230 -8.55 15.28 9.64
CA GLN A 230 -8.61 14.72 10.98
C GLN A 230 -10.01 14.13 11.19
N ILE A 231 -10.09 12.81 11.31
CA ILE A 231 -11.33 12.13 11.70
C ILE A 231 -11.48 12.25 13.21
N THR A 232 -12.42 13.09 13.64
CA THR A 232 -12.77 13.27 15.05
C THR A 232 -13.85 12.26 15.45
N VAL A 233 -13.96 11.97 16.75
CA VAL A 233 -14.93 10.97 17.25
C VAL A 233 -16.38 11.38 16.99
N ASP A 234 -16.63 12.68 16.87
CA ASP A 234 -17.97 13.23 16.70
C ASP A 234 -18.40 13.31 15.22
N CYS A 235 -17.49 13.05 14.27
CA CYS A 235 -17.83 13.11 12.85
C CYS A 235 -18.55 11.86 12.35
N GLN A 236 -19.34 12.03 11.29
CA GLN A 236 -20.17 10.95 10.73
C GLN A 236 -19.31 9.78 10.22
N GLU A 237 -18.15 10.07 9.64
CA GLU A 237 -17.21 9.09 9.12
C GLU A 237 -16.68 8.19 10.23
N PHE A 238 -16.37 8.76 11.40
CA PHE A 238 -15.96 7.96 12.55
C PHE A 238 -17.07 7.02 13.01
N GLN A 239 -18.31 7.52 13.09
CA GLN A 239 -19.46 6.69 13.49
C GLN A 239 -19.69 5.53 12.51
N MET A 240 -19.53 5.77 11.21
CA MET A 240 -19.58 4.71 10.18
C MET A 240 -18.47 3.68 10.35
N LEU A 241 -17.24 4.11 10.64
CA LEU A 241 -16.10 3.20 10.89
C LEU A 241 -16.26 2.42 12.20
N GLU A 242 -16.80 3.05 13.24
CA GLU A 242 -17.10 2.41 14.53
C GLU A 242 -18.19 1.35 14.35
N ARG A 243 -19.29 1.71 13.66
CA ARG A 243 -20.37 0.78 13.30
C ARG A 243 -19.83 -0.39 12.48
N PHE A 244 -19.01 -0.13 11.48
CA PHE A 244 -18.41 -1.18 10.67
C PHE A 244 -17.56 -2.13 11.52
N THR A 245 -16.83 -1.61 12.50
CA THR A 245 -16.08 -2.43 13.46
C THR A 245 -17.00 -3.36 14.25
N VAL A 246 -18.20 -2.91 14.64
CA VAL A 246 -19.20 -3.79 15.27
C VAL A 246 -19.63 -4.90 14.31
N VAL A 247 -19.98 -4.55 13.06
CA VAL A 247 -20.44 -5.49 12.03
C VAL A 247 -19.40 -6.58 11.70
N ILE A 248 -18.09 -6.24 11.76
CA ILE A 248 -16.99 -7.22 11.61
C ILE A 248 -17.10 -8.35 12.66
N TYR A 249 -17.46 -8.03 13.89
CA TYR A 249 -17.55 -9.01 14.98
C TYR A 249 -18.93 -9.65 15.06
N ASP A 250 -19.98 -8.90 14.75
CA ASP A 250 -21.37 -9.35 14.76
C ASP A 250 -22.20 -8.62 13.70
N LYS A 251 -22.43 -9.27 12.56
CA LYS A 251 -23.20 -8.74 11.44
C LYS A 251 -24.67 -8.44 11.78
N THR A 252 -25.20 -9.03 12.86
CA THR A 252 -26.61 -8.90 13.27
C THR A 252 -26.83 -7.83 14.33
N SER A 253 -25.76 -7.34 14.96
CA SER A 253 -25.90 -6.35 16.03
C SER A 253 -26.46 -5.04 15.46
N PRO A 254 -27.43 -4.40 16.11
CA PRO A 254 -27.91 -3.07 15.72
C PRO A 254 -27.05 -1.92 16.29
N LEU A 255 -26.05 -2.24 17.11
CA LEU A 255 -25.31 -1.24 17.89
C LEU A 255 -24.28 -0.46 17.09
N VAL A 256 -24.25 0.85 17.26
CA VAL A 256 -23.30 1.75 16.58
C VAL A 256 -21.97 1.79 17.35
N SER A 257 -22.02 1.87 18.69
CA SER A 257 -20.81 1.98 19.48
C SER A 257 -20.14 0.64 19.71
N VAL A 258 -18.82 0.63 19.55
CA VAL A 258 -17.95 -0.50 19.88
C VAL A 258 -18.06 -0.86 21.36
N ASN A 259 -18.18 0.12 22.26
CA ASN A 259 -18.25 -0.14 23.70
C ASN A 259 -19.56 -0.84 24.10
N GLU A 260 -20.68 -0.42 23.50
CA GLU A 260 -21.97 -1.05 23.71
C GLU A 260 -21.95 -2.48 23.14
N ALA A 261 -21.42 -2.65 21.93
CA ALA A 261 -21.30 -3.96 21.30
C ALA A 261 -20.41 -4.91 22.11
N ARG A 262 -19.30 -4.43 22.67
CA ARG A 262 -18.47 -5.21 23.58
C ARG A 262 -19.25 -5.66 24.81
N LYS A 263 -20.00 -4.76 25.44
CA LYS A 263 -20.84 -5.08 26.60
C LYS A 263 -21.88 -6.15 26.26
N GLU A 264 -22.58 -6.01 25.14
CA GLU A 264 -23.56 -7.01 24.68
C GLU A 264 -22.90 -8.37 24.40
N LEU A 265 -21.83 -8.37 23.60
CA LEU A 265 -21.15 -9.61 23.20
C LEU A 265 -20.56 -10.37 24.40
N PHE A 266 -20.06 -9.64 25.39
CA PHE A 266 -19.50 -10.23 26.60
C PHE A 266 -20.61 -10.71 27.56
N CYS A 267 -21.56 -9.84 27.89
CA CYS A 267 -22.56 -10.13 28.92
C CYS A 267 -23.70 -11.03 28.44
N GLN A 268 -24.09 -10.94 27.16
CA GLN A 268 -25.29 -11.61 26.65
C GLN A 268 -24.96 -12.77 25.70
N LYS A 269 -23.83 -12.70 24.98
CA LYS A 269 -23.42 -13.73 24.01
C LYS A 269 -22.24 -14.58 24.48
N ASN A 270 -21.79 -14.43 25.73
CA ASN A 270 -20.72 -15.21 26.37
C ASN A 270 -19.43 -15.34 25.53
N ARG A 271 -19.10 -14.30 24.73
CA ARG A 271 -17.88 -14.32 23.93
C ARG A 271 -16.66 -14.04 24.78
N THR A 272 -15.56 -14.74 24.48
CA THR A 272 -14.26 -14.47 25.11
C THR A 272 -13.76 -13.06 24.76
N MET A 273 -12.91 -12.50 25.62
CA MET A 273 -12.34 -11.14 25.46
C MET A 273 -11.60 -10.95 24.12
N GLU A 274 -11.10 -12.04 23.56
CA GLU A 274 -10.40 -12.08 22.26
C GLU A 274 -11.37 -12.00 21.07
N ASN A 275 -12.63 -12.42 21.25
CA ASN A 275 -13.65 -12.49 20.21
C ASN A 275 -14.63 -11.31 20.21
N ILE A 276 -14.24 -10.19 20.83
CA ILE A 276 -15.00 -8.94 20.87
C ILE A 276 -14.18 -7.77 20.28
N PRO A 277 -14.82 -6.72 19.74
CA PRO A 277 -14.12 -5.56 19.17
C PRO A 277 -13.15 -4.93 20.18
N GLN A 278 -11.92 -4.55 19.82
CA GLN A 278 -10.93 -4.04 20.79
C GLN A 278 -11.21 -2.61 21.26
N LEU A 279 -10.90 -2.31 22.53
CA LEU A 279 -11.10 -1.01 23.19
C LEU A 279 -10.02 -0.02 22.72
N ASN A 280 -10.33 0.84 21.77
CA ASN A 280 -9.41 1.84 21.18
C ASN A 280 -8.16 1.21 20.53
N ARG A 281 -8.16 0.99 19.22
CA ARG A 281 -6.91 0.68 18.51
C ARG A 281 -6.00 1.90 18.57
N PRO A 282 -4.77 1.79 19.12
CA PRO A 282 -3.66 2.61 18.69
C PRO A 282 -3.16 2.06 17.36
N CYS A 283 -3.23 2.81 16.26
CA CYS A 283 -2.54 2.44 15.03
C CYS A 283 -1.00 2.63 15.09
N CYS A 284 -0.43 2.83 16.28
CA CYS A 284 1.02 2.77 16.50
C CYS A 284 1.32 1.97 17.76
N SER A 285 1.97 0.82 17.61
CA SER A 285 2.82 0.29 18.67
C SER A 285 4.18 0.97 18.56
N THR A 286 4.44 2.00 19.37
CA THR A 286 5.82 2.31 19.78
C THR A 286 6.25 1.25 20.81
N PRO A 287 7.50 0.75 20.76
CA PRO A 287 7.96 -0.23 21.73
C PRO A 287 8.27 0.47 23.06
N SER A 288 7.57 0.09 24.12
CA SER A 288 8.02 0.36 25.48
C SER A 288 9.30 -0.44 25.74
N VAL A 289 10.41 0.27 25.87
CA VAL A 289 11.69 -0.26 26.32
C VAL A 289 11.56 -0.65 27.80
N HIS A 290 11.71 -1.95 28.05
CA HIS A 290 12.24 -2.61 29.25
C HIS A 290 11.57 -2.39 30.62
N GLY A 291 11.49 -3.50 31.35
CA GLY A 291 10.98 -3.54 32.70
C GLY A 291 11.87 -2.80 33.70
N THR A 292 11.23 -2.16 34.65
CA THR A 292 11.76 -1.97 36.01
C THR A 292 10.57 -1.94 36.96
N ARG A 293 10.57 -2.80 37.97
CA ARG A 293 9.64 -2.72 39.09
C ARG A 293 9.86 -1.38 39.79
N LEU A 294 8.80 -0.61 39.96
CA LEU A 294 8.72 0.38 41.02
C LEU A 294 7.39 0.20 41.75
N ALA A 295 7.53 -0.19 43.01
CA ALA A 295 6.49 -0.18 44.01
C ALA A 295 6.34 1.26 44.53
N SER A 296 5.15 1.83 44.40
CA SER A 296 4.55 2.77 45.35
C SER A 296 3.17 3.18 44.84
N GLY A 297 2.17 3.06 45.72
CA GLY A 297 0.79 3.38 45.40
C GLY A 297 0.56 4.88 45.31
N GLN A 298 0.01 5.33 44.17
CA GLN A 298 -0.95 6.43 44.06
C GLN A 298 -1.78 6.24 42.77
N PRO A 299 -3.07 6.63 42.76
CA PRO A 299 -3.94 6.43 41.62
C PRO A 299 -3.64 7.45 40.53
N VAL A 300 -2.98 7.02 39.45
CA VAL A 300 -2.79 7.84 38.25
C VAL A 300 -4.10 7.85 37.46
N THR A 301 -4.78 9.00 37.46
CA THR A 301 -5.86 9.31 36.54
C THR A 301 -5.33 9.22 35.10
N ARG A 302 -5.80 8.22 34.33
CA ARG A 302 -5.43 8.04 32.93
C ARG A 302 -6.14 9.10 32.07
N PRO A 303 -5.42 9.89 31.25
CA PRO A 303 -6.06 10.79 30.28
C PRO A 303 -6.79 10.00 29.20
N ASN A 304 -7.92 10.53 28.76
CA ASN A 304 -8.85 9.94 27.81
C ASN A 304 -8.29 10.02 26.37
N ASN A 305 -7.49 9.02 25.96
CA ASN A 305 -6.81 8.94 24.66
C ASN A 305 -7.73 8.59 23.47
N ARG A 306 -8.85 9.32 23.29
CA ARG A 306 -9.71 9.22 22.10
C ARG A 306 -9.11 9.91 20.86
N HIS A 307 -8.13 10.81 21.05
CA HIS A 307 -7.79 11.85 20.08
C HIS A 307 -6.62 11.58 19.12
N GLN A 308 -5.84 10.49 19.22
CA GLN A 308 -4.55 10.40 18.50
C GLN A 308 -4.38 9.21 17.55
N LEU A 309 -5.36 8.31 17.42
CA LEU A 309 -5.02 6.94 17.02
C LEU A 309 -5.47 6.52 15.62
N LEU A 310 -6.47 7.15 15.01
CA LEU A 310 -6.77 6.96 13.58
C LEU A 310 -5.78 7.72 12.67
N LYS A 311 -5.12 8.75 13.21
CA LYS A 311 -4.25 9.72 12.50
C LYS A 311 -3.04 9.10 11.80
N ALA A 312 -2.49 8.01 12.35
CA ALA A 312 -1.15 7.53 11.98
C ALA A 312 -1.12 6.34 11.01
N ALA A 313 -2.24 5.65 10.77
CA ALA A 313 -2.25 4.49 9.86
C ALA A 313 -2.66 4.88 8.44
N VAL A 314 -3.81 5.54 8.34
CA VAL A 314 -4.46 5.89 7.09
C VAL A 314 -3.74 7.08 6.45
N GLY A 315 -3.46 8.13 7.25
CA GLY A 315 -2.68 9.28 6.82
C GLY A 315 -1.24 8.95 6.45
N HIS A 316 -0.60 7.96 7.10
CA HIS A 316 0.81 7.61 6.81
C HIS A 316 0.96 6.68 5.60
N TRP A 317 0.01 5.76 5.34
CA TRP A 317 0.00 5.00 4.10
C TRP A 317 -0.25 5.92 2.90
N MET A 318 -1.14 6.90 3.06
CA MET A 318 -1.42 7.91 2.03
C MET A 318 -0.30 8.96 1.87
N GLN A 319 0.39 9.34 2.96
CA GLN A 319 1.56 10.23 2.91
C GLN A 319 2.75 9.64 2.13
N LYS A 320 2.91 8.31 2.11
CA LYS A 320 3.88 7.64 1.23
C LYS A 320 3.55 7.78 -0.26
N GLN A 321 2.33 8.17 -0.61
CA GLN A 321 1.85 8.31 -2.00
C GLN A 321 1.64 9.79 -2.40
N SER A 322 2.08 10.74 -1.55
CA SER A 322 1.57 12.11 -1.51
C SER A 322 1.86 13.05 -2.69
N PRO A 323 2.97 12.99 -3.46
CA PRO A 323 3.09 13.95 -4.55
C PRO A 323 2.03 13.72 -5.63
N TRP A 324 1.63 12.46 -5.85
CA TRP A 324 0.66 12.05 -6.87
C TRP A 324 -0.79 11.92 -6.40
N PHE A 325 -1.04 11.67 -5.10
CA PHE A 325 -2.42 11.72 -4.59
C PHE A 325 -3.05 13.11 -4.70
N LEU A 326 -2.23 14.18 -4.74
CA LEU A 326 -2.67 15.58 -4.72
C LEU A 326 -2.56 16.29 -6.08
N SER A 327 -1.83 15.76 -7.06
CA SER A 327 -1.50 16.49 -8.29
C SER A 327 -2.61 16.51 -9.37
N GLY A 328 -3.77 15.91 -9.10
CA GLY A 328 -4.96 16.05 -9.94
C GLY A 328 -5.49 17.50 -10.10
N ALA A 329 -4.94 18.47 -9.35
CA ALA A 329 -5.39 19.87 -9.36
C ALA A 329 -4.30 20.93 -9.67
N ARG A 330 -3.04 20.57 -10.00
CA ARG A 330 -1.95 21.57 -10.15
C ARG A 330 -1.15 21.54 -11.46
N SER A 331 -1.74 21.11 -12.58
CA SER A 331 -1.10 21.21 -13.90
C SER A 331 -1.65 22.32 -14.81
N LEU A 332 -2.34 23.35 -14.29
CA LEU A 332 -2.93 24.42 -15.12
C LEU A 332 -2.51 25.86 -14.75
N ARG A 333 -1.40 26.07 -14.02
CA ARG A 333 -0.96 27.45 -13.67
C ARG A 333 0.52 27.79 -13.86
N GLN A 334 1.29 27.01 -14.60
CA GLN A 334 2.69 27.36 -14.92
C GLN A 334 3.03 27.20 -16.41
N GLN A 335 2.16 27.71 -17.28
CA GLN A 335 2.48 27.98 -18.70
C GLN A 335 1.84 29.30 -19.22
N ARG A 336 1.69 30.30 -18.36
CA ARG A 336 1.47 31.69 -18.80
C ARG A 336 2.25 32.66 -17.90
N LEU A 337 3.54 32.76 -18.20
CA LEU A 337 4.34 33.97 -18.41
C LEU A 337 5.82 33.59 -18.35
#